data_AF-A0A1V5NA29-F1
#
_entry.id   AF-A0A1V5NA29-F1
#
_cell.length_a   1.000
_cell.length_b   1.000
_cell.length_c   1.000
_cell.angle_alpha   90.00
_cell.angle_beta   90.00
_cell.angle_gamma   90.00
#
_symmetry.space_group_name_H-M   'P 1'
#
loop_
_entity.id
_entity.type
_entity.pdbx_description
1 polymer ?
#
loop_
_entity_poly.entity_id
_entity_poly.type
_entity_poly.pdbx_seq_one_letter_code
_entity_poly.pdbx_strand_id
1 'polypeptide(L)'
;MNTFDIVIEEDRRAFVPGEILRGRAIWMLEKPAEYLELSLFWQTSGYGTQDMAVVENMRFERPELEEEREFSLTLPEGPYSFRGKLITIGWYLELTDTEGNDAVQKEIILSPTRQEIVHPA
;
A
#
# COMPACT_ATOMS: atom_id res chain seq x y z
N MET A 1 0.70 20.07 -9.25
CA MET A 1 0.88 18.65 -8.99
C MET A 1 1.33 18.45 -7.56
N ASN A 2 0.54 17.73 -6.77
CA ASN A 2 0.98 17.28 -5.46
C ASN A 2 2.12 16.27 -5.63
N THR A 3 2.98 16.13 -4.64
CA THR A 3 4.03 15.11 -4.60
C THR A 3 3.82 14.23 -3.38
N PHE A 4 3.87 12.92 -3.56
CA PHE A 4 3.69 11.93 -2.51
C PHE A 4 4.85 10.93 -2.51
N ASP A 5 5.25 10.50 -1.32
CA ASP A 5 6.16 9.36 -1.13
C ASP A 5 5.76 8.55 0.11
N ILE A 6 6.14 7.26 0.09
CA ILE A 6 5.95 6.33 1.21
C ILE A 6 7.30 5.68 1.49
N VAL A 7 7.81 5.85 2.70
CA VAL A 7 9.05 5.19 3.14
C VAL A 7 8.70 4.14 4.19
N ILE A 8 8.92 2.88 3.86
CA ILE A 8 8.76 1.76 4.79
C ILE A 8 10.05 1.62 5.61
N GLU A 9 9.93 1.32 6.90
CA GLU A 9 11.08 1.12 7.79
C GLU A 9 12.07 0.09 7.21
N GLU A 10 13.36 0.38 7.36
CA GLU A 10 14.47 -0.48 6.88
C GLU A 10 14.43 -0.80 5.36
N ASP A 11 13.68 -0.02 4.56
CA ASP A 11 13.40 -0.29 3.13
C ASP A 11 12.87 -1.72 2.89
N ARG A 12 12.18 -2.27 3.89
CA ARG A 12 11.63 -3.61 3.83
C ARG A 12 10.46 -3.66 2.86
N ARG A 13 10.39 -4.75 2.11
CA ARG A 13 9.32 -4.99 1.14
C ARG A 13 8.56 -6.29 1.39
N ALA A 14 9.02 -7.13 2.31
CA ALA A 14 8.44 -8.45 2.56
C ALA A 14 8.13 -8.68 4.04
N PHE A 15 6.92 -9.18 4.28
CA PHE A 15 6.30 -9.28 5.58
C PHE A 15 5.56 -10.60 5.71
N VAL A 16 5.44 -11.07 6.96
CA VAL A 16 4.56 -12.21 7.29
C VAL A 16 3.19 -11.73 7.74
N PRO A 17 2.16 -12.58 7.64
CA PRO A 17 0.86 -12.35 8.28
C PRO A 17 0.96 -11.91 9.75
N GLY A 18 0.11 -10.96 10.15
CA GLY A 18 0.07 -10.42 11.51
C GLY A 18 1.26 -9.52 11.89
N GLU A 19 2.25 -9.34 11.00
CA GLU A 19 3.36 -8.43 11.23
C GLU A 19 2.89 -6.96 11.17
N ILE A 20 3.54 -6.09 11.95
CA ILE A 20 3.29 -4.66 11.91
C ILE A 20 4.16 -4.03 10.81
N LEU A 21 3.52 -3.43 9.83
CA LEU A 21 4.17 -2.60 8.82
C LEU A 21 4.20 -1.16 9.31
N ARG A 22 5.41 -0.61 9.42
CA ARG A 22 5.65 0.78 9.84
C ARG A 22 6.37 1.57 8.76
N GLY A 23 6.10 2.86 8.74
CA GLY A 23 6.73 3.76 7.77
C GLY A 23 6.31 5.21 7.98
N ARG A 24 6.66 6.02 6.99
CA ARG A 24 6.43 7.45 6.94
C ARG A 24 5.75 7.79 5.62
N ALA A 25 4.62 8.48 5.71
CA ALA A 25 3.93 9.09 4.58
C ALA A 25 4.44 10.53 4.45
N ILE A 26 4.90 10.89 3.26
CA ILE A 26 5.54 12.19 2.98
C ILE A 26 4.75 12.85 1.86
N TRP A 27 4.47 14.14 2.00
CA TRP A 27 3.74 14.88 0.97
C TRP A 27 4.17 16.34 0.83
N MET A 28 3.91 16.86 -0.36
CA MET A 28 3.92 18.28 -0.70
C MET A 28 2.67 18.59 -1.53
N LEU A 29 1.77 19.41 -0.98
CA LEU A 29 0.48 19.80 -1.53
C LEU A 29 0.55 21.20 -2.12
N GLU A 30 -0.14 21.42 -3.25
CA GLU A 30 -0.27 22.77 -3.82
C GLU A 30 -1.31 23.63 -3.11
N LYS A 31 -2.32 22.99 -2.54
CA LYS A 31 -3.43 23.63 -1.82
C LYS A 31 -3.74 22.82 -0.55
N PRO A 32 -4.29 23.46 0.49
CA PRO A 32 -4.75 22.72 1.66
C PRO A 32 -5.76 21.63 1.30
N ALA A 33 -5.64 20.47 1.92
CA ALA A 33 -6.58 19.35 1.81
C ALA A 33 -7.29 19.13 3.16
N GLU A 34 -8.48 18.51 3.13
CA GLU A 34 -9.18 18.14 4.37
C GLU A 34 -8.49 16.96 5.05
N TYR A 35 -8.13 15.95 4.28
CA TYR A 35 -7.33 14.80 4.71
C TYR A 35 -6.53 14.24 3.53
N LEU A 36 -5.51 13.43 3.83
CA LEU A 36 -4.93 12.47 2.88
C LEU A 36 -5.27 11.06 3.35
N GLU A 37 -5.26 10.11 2.43
CA GLU A 37 -5.63 8.73 2.73
C GLU A 37 -4.51 7.76 2.39
N LEU A 38 -4.12 6.95 3.38
CA LEU A 38 -3.20 5.82 3.21
C LEU A 38 -4.00 4.52 3.25
N SER A 39 -4.05 3.82 2.12
CA SER A 39 -4.77 2.57 1.96
C SER A 39 -3.81 1.39 1.82
N LEU A 40 -4.11 0.30 2.54
CA LEU A 40 -3.55 -1.02 2.28
C LEU A 40 -4.61 -1.85 1.55
N PHE A 41 -4.25 -2.38 0.38
CA PHE A 41 -5.16 -3.21 -0.40
C PHE A 41 -4.42 -4.31 -1.15
N TRP A 42 -5.17 -5.33 -1.54
CA TRP A 42 -4.73 -6.30 -2.53
C TRP A 42 -5.56 -6.18 -3.79
N GLN A 43 -4.96 -6.58 -4.91
CA GLN A 43 -5.68 -6.74 -6.16
C GLN A 43 -5.20 -7.95 -6.94
N THR A 44 -6.09 -8.52 -7.74
CA THR A 44 -5.74 -9.55 -8.72
C THR A 44 -5.49 -8.93 -10.08
N SER A 45 -4.56 -9.53 -10.83
CA SER A 45 -4.32 -9.22 -12.24
C SER A 45 -4.04 -10.49 -13.03
N GLY A 46 -4.18 -10.43 -14.35
CA GLY A 46 -3.95 -11.55 -15.27
C GLY A 46 -5.16 -11.86 -16.17
N TYR A 47 -5.26 -13.11 -16.62
CA TYR A 47 -6.31 -13.57 -17.55
C TYR A 47 -7.67 -13.82 -16.87
N GLY A 48 -7.73 -13.71 -15.54
CA GLY A 48 -8.95 -13.83 -14.75
C GLY A 48 -9.67 -12.50 -14.51
N THR A 49 -10.64 -12.51 -13.60
CA THR A 49 -11.33 -11.29 -13.14
C THR A 49 -10.40 -10.47 -12.27
N GLN A 50 -10.32 -9.17 -12.54
CA GLN A 50 -9.73 -8.20 -11.63
C GLN A 50 -10.65 -8.04 -10.43
N ASP A 51 -10.09 -8.32 -9.27
CA ASP A 51 -10.72 -8.15 -7.96
C ASP A 51 -9.79 -7.30 -7.11
N MET A 52 -10.37 -6.50 -6.23
CA MET A 52 -9.65 -5.56 -5.40
C MET A 52 -10.39 -5.41 -4.07
N ALA A 53 -9.64 -5.47 -2.98
CA ALA A 53 -10.19 -5.14 -1.66
C ALA A 53 -9.21 -4.31 -0.84
N VAL A 54 -9.71 -3.16 -0.37
CA VAL A 54 -9.08 -2.36 0.68
C VAL A 54 -9.29 -3.08 2.00
N VAL A 55 -8.19 -3.39 2.69
CA VAL A 55 -8.22 -4.10 3.98
C VAL A 55 -8.05 -3.18 5.16
N GLU A 56 -7.32 -2.08 4.99
CA GLU A 56 -7.07 -1.10 6.03
C GLU A 56 -6.92 0.29 5.41
N ASN A 57 -7.36 1.30 6.14
CA ASN A 57 -7.34 2.68 5.70
C ASN A 57 -7.00 3.61 6.87
N MET A 58 -6.09 4.54 6.64
CA MET A 58 -5.68 5.54 7.63
C MET A 58 -5.80 6.94 7.02
N ARG A 59 -6.41 7.86 7.78
CA ARG A 59 -6.53 9.26 7.37
C ARG A 59 -5.56 10.15 8.10
N PHE A 60 -4.88 11.00 7.34
CA PHE A 60 -4.11 12.11 7.86
C PHE A 60 -4.97 13.37 7.83
N GLU A 61 -5.68 13.64 8.93
CA GLU A 61 -6.57 14.80 9.06
C GLU A 61 -5.78 16.10 9.05
N ARG A 62 -6.29 17.10 8.31
CA ARG A 62 -5.74 18.46 8.21
C ARG A 62 -4.21 18.44 7.98
N PRO A 63 -3.74 17.88 6.86
CA PRO A 63 -2.33 17.87 6.51
C PRO A 63 -1.81 19.30 6.33
N GLU A 64 -0.59 19.57 6.78
CA GLU A 64 0.13 20.77 6.35
C GLU A 64 0.50 20.65 4.86
N LEU A 65 0.87 21.77 4.22
CA LEU A 65 1.23 21.78 2.80
C LEU A 65 2.46 20.91 2.52
N GLU A 66 3.43 20.87 3.43
CA GLU A 66 4.57 19.97 3.35
C GLU A 66 4.73 19.32 4.72
N GLU A 67 4.61 18.00 4.78
CA GLU A 67 4.64 17.28 6.04
C GLU A 67 5.08 15.84 5.83
N GLU A 68 5.57 15.24 6.91
CA GLU A 68 5.85 13.82 7.02
C GLU A 68 5.17 13.30 8.29
N ARG A 69 4.37 12.24 8.18
CA ARG A 69 3.73 11.56 9.31
C ARG A 69 4.04 10.08 9.34
N GLU A 70 4.31 9.58 10.55
CA GLU A 70 4.48 8.15 10.80
C GLU A 70 3.13 7.41 10.69
N PHE A 71 3.19 6.16 10.23
CA PHE A 71 2.06 5.24 10.23
C PHE A 71 2.47 3.84 10.68
N SER A 72 1.49 3.09 11.18
CA SER A 72 1.66 1.70 11.63
C SER A 72 0.38 0.93 11.35
N LEU A 73 0.51 -0.18 10.62
CA LEU A 73 -0.61 -1.02 10.18
C LEU A 73 -0.33 -2.48 10.55
N THR A 74 -1.33 -3.21 11.03
CA THR A 74 -1.21 -4.66 11.25
C THR A 74 -1.61 -5.39 9.97
N LEU A 75 -0.71 -6.20 9.41
CA LEU A 75 -0.97 -6.91 8.17
C LEU A 75 -1.95 -8.07 8.38
N PRO A 76 -2.90 -8.28 7.45
CA PRO A 76 -3.93 -9.31 7.60
C PRO A 76 -3.35 -10.72 7.38
N GLU A 77 -4.16 -11.72 7.67
CA GLU A 77 -3.81 -13.13 7.44
C GLU A 77 -3.72 -13.51 5.95
N GLY A 78 -4.30 -12.71 5.05
CA GLY A 78 -4.23 -12.98 3.63
C GLY A 78 -5.15 -12.08 2.80
N PRO A 79 -5.22 -12.30 1.47
CA PRO A 79 -4.53 -13.37 0.72
C PRO A 79 -3.00 -13.20 0.68
N TYR A 80 -2.25 -14.25 0.32
CA TYR A 80 -0.80 -14.14 0.14
C TYR A 80 -0.44 -13.56 -1.22
N SER A 81 0.65 -12.80 -1.28
CA SER A 81 1.29 -12.40 -2.53
C SER A 81 1.63 -13.64 -3.36
N PHE A 82 1.09 -13.67 -4.57
CA PHE A 82 1.15 -14.83 -5.44
C PHE A 82 1.42 -14.39 -6.87
N ARG A 83 2.30 -15.10 -7.57
CA ARG A 83 2.56 -14.91 -8.98
C ARG A 83 2.47 -16.23 -9.72
N GLY A 84 1.49 -16.33 -10.60
CA GLY A 84 1.31 -17.45 -11.51
C GLY A 84 1.03 -16.99 -12.93
N LYS A 85 0.96 -17.95 -13.85
CA LYS A 85 0.72 -17.69 -15.28
C LYS A 85 -0.64 -17.04 -15.57
N LEU A 86 -1.66 -17.40 -14.78
CA LEU A 86 -3.05 -16.96 -15.02
C LEU A 86 -3.47 -15.80 -14.12
N ILE A 87 -2.96 -15.77 -12.89
CA ILE A 87 -3.34 -14.80 -11.87
C ILE A 87 -2.12 -14.38 -11.06
N THR A 88 -2.08 -13.10 -10.71
CA THR A 88 -1.17 -12.51 -9.73
C THR A 88 -2.01 -11.84 -8.65
N ILE A 89 -1.60 -11.99 -7.39
CA ILE A 89 -2.14 -11.27 -6.23
C ILE A 89 -1.03 -10.33 -5.75
N GLY A 90 -1.22 -9.03 -5.96
CA GLY A 90 -0.31 -7.98 -5.53
C GLY A 90 -0.87 -7.24 -4.32
N TRP A 91 0.02 -6.82 -3.42
CA TRP A 91 -0.30 -6.00 -2.26
C TRP A 91 0.32 -4.63 -2.39
N TYR A 92 -0.44 -3.59 -2.07
CA TYR A 92 -0.05 -2.21 -2.27
C TYR A 92 -0.41 -1.35 -1.07
N LEU A 93 0.51 -0.46 -0.71
CA LEU A 93 0.24 0.74 0.07
C LEU A 93 0.08 1.90 -0.89
N GLU A 94 -0.99 2.66 -0.76
CA GLU A 94 -1.26 3.85 -1.57
C GLU A 94 -1.50 5.05 -0.68
N LEU A 95 -0.80 6.15 -0.95
CA LEU A 95 -1.08 7.46 -0.39
C LEU A 95 -1.70 8.31 -1.49
N THR A 96 -2.89 8.84 -1.24
CA THR A 96 -3.69 9.58 -2.22
C THR A 96 -4.37 10.80 -1.60
N ASP A 97 -4.72 11.76 -2.45
CA ASP A 97 -5.57 12.89 -2.06
C ASP A 97 -7.06 12.54 -2.05
N THR A 98 -7.89 13.43 -1.51
CA THR A 98 -9.35 13.23 -1.42
C THR A 98 -10.04 13.12 -2.78
N GLU A 99 -9.42 13.64 -3.84
CA GLU A 99 -9.98 13.63 -5.19
C GLU A 99 -9.53 12.38 -5.98
N GLY A 100 -8.55 11.63 -5.47
CA GLY A 100 -7.93 10.48 -6.13
C GLY A 100 -7.10 10.85 -7.35
N ASN A 101 -6.71 12.12 -7.50
CA ASN A 101 -6.08 12.65 -8.70
C ASN A 101 -4.56 12.41 -8.71
N ASP A 102 -3.92 12.64 -7.56
CA ASP A 102 -2.51 12.38 -7.33
C ASP A 102 -2.40 11.20 -6.35
N ALA A 103 -1.53 10.23 -6.65
CA ALA A 103 -1.28 9.09 -5.78
C ALA A 103 0.14 8.55 -5.95
N VAL A 104 0.68 7.95 -4.89
CA VAL A 104 1.88 7.11 -4.93
C VAL A 104 1.55 5.73 -4.40
N GLN A 105 2.03 4.69 -5.08
CA GLN A 105 1.85 3.31 -4.66
C GLN A 105 3.21 2.66 -4.35
N LYS A 106 3.26 1.88 -3.28
CA LYS A 106 4.36 0.96 -2.97
C LYS A 106 3.86 -0.47 -2.85
N GLU A 107 4.44 -1.33 -3.68
CA GLU A 107 4.21 -2.77 -3.62
C GLU A 107 4.91 -3.38 -2.41
N ILE A 108 4.22 -4.31 -1.75
CA ILE A 108 4.78 -5.15 -0.70
C ILE A 108 4.49 -6.64 -0.99
N ILE A 109 5.25 -7.50 -0.34
CA ILE A 109 5.07 -8.95 -0.34
C ILE A 109 4.51 -9.36 1.01
N LEU A 110 3.30 -9.91 1.03
CA LEU A 110 2.70 -10.56 2.19
C LEU A 110 2.73 -12.07 2.00
N SER A 111 3.57 -12.78 2.74
CA SER A 111 3.58 -14.24 2.70
C SER A 111 4.19 -14.85 3.97
N PRO A 112 3.84 -16.10 4.32
CA PRO A 112 4.41 -16.77 5.50
C PRO A 112 5.94 -16.93 5.44
N THR A 113 6.53 -16.85 4.25
CA THR A 113 7.96 -17.05 3.99
C THR A 113 8.73 -15.77 3.69
N ARG A 114 8.06 -14.60 3.66
CA ARG A 114 8.62 -13.33 3.14
C ARG A 114 9.13 -13.43 1.71
N GLN A 115 8.64 -14.40 0.95
CA GLN A 115 8.91 -14.58 -0.47
C GLN A 115 7.59 -14.66 -1.21
N GLU A 116 7.50 -14.00 -2.36
CA GLU A 116 6.33 -14.13 -3.23
C GLU A 116 6.12 -15.61 -3.59
N ILE A 117 4.87 -16.09 -3.50
CA ILE A 117 4.56 -17.47 -3.85
C ILE A 117 4.52 -17.57 -5.38
N VAL A 118 5.53 -18.20 -5.96
CA VAL A 118 5.64 -18.36 -7.41
C VAL A 118 5.20 -19.76 -7.83
N HIS A 119 4.23 -19.85 -8.74
CA HIS A 119 3.89 -21.10 -9.40
C HIS A 119 4.60 -21.20 -10.77
N PRO A 120 5.46 -22.20 -11.01
CA PRO A 120 6.12 -22.38 -12.30
C PRO A 120 5.10 -22.65 -13.40
N ALA A 121 5.41 -22.17 -14.60
CA ALA A 121 4.56 -22.28 -15.79
C ALA A 121 4.57 -23.68 -16.42
#